data_AF-A0A954MA75-F1
#
_entry.id   AF-A0A954MA75-F1
#
_cell.length_a   1.000
_cell.length_b   1.000
_cell.length_c   1.000
_cell.angle_alpha   90.00
_cell.angle_beta   90.00
_cell.angle_gamma   90.00
#
_symmetry.space_group_name_H-M   'P 1'
#
loop_
_entity.id
_entity.type
_entity.pdbx_description
1 polymer ?
#
loop_
_entity_poly.entity_id
_entity_poly.type
_entity_poly.pdbx_seq_one_letter_code
_entity_poly.pdbx_strand_id
1 'polypeptide(L)'
;MAGKGAVASFLPEIFRLGLYKPTQGRIVRQATFIAVAVIGAFGAFSLANGPLGGASQPVSVGVPLVLWLALGWIVFRVVNTPRAADFLIAVESELEKVVWPSRTLVMQSTIVVIVTMLFLGLFLSAVDFAWKWFFSVIRFIEY
;
A
#
# COMPACT_ATOMS: atom_id res chain seq x y z
N MET A 1 -24.73 -19.28 18.63
CA MET A 1 -23.63 -19.34 19.62
C MET A 1 -22.27 -19.64 18.94
N ALA A 2 -21.82 -18.82 17.97
CA ALA A 2 -20.66 -19.14 17.11
C ALA A 2 -19.39 -18.29 17.35
N GLY A 3 -19.38 -17.41 18.37
CA GLY A 3 -18.28 -16.46 18.58
C GLY A 3 -17.14 -16.92 19.49
N LYS A 4 -17.35 -17.93 20.35
CA LYS A 4 -16.39 -18.29 21.42
C LYS A 4 -15.30 -19.29 20.96
N GLY A 5 -15.54 -20.08 19.91
CA GLY A 5 -14.62 -21.12 19.45
C GLY A 5 -13.45 -20.60 18.60
N ALA A 6 -13.67 -19.54 17.81
CA ALA A 6 -12.64 -19.00 16.93
C ALA A 6 -11.49 -18.36 17.74
N VAL A 7 -11.81 -17.51 18.73
CA VAL A 7 -10.81 -16.85 19.59
C VAL A 7 -10.02 -17.86 20.44
N ALA A 8 -10.68 -18.90 20.95
CA ALA A 8 -10.04 -19.96 21.73
C ALA A 8 -9.07 -20.82 20.90
N SER A 9 -9.28 -20.97 19.58
CA SER A 9 -8.33 -21.68 18.70
C SER A 9 -7.12 -20.84 18.29
N PHE A 10 -7.24 -19.51 18.30
CA PHE A 10 -6.15 -18.61 17.88
C PHE A 10 -5.03 -18.48 18.92
N LEU A 11 -5.35 -18.50 20.22
CA LEU A 11 -4.34 -18.33 21.28
C LEU A 11 -3.30 -19.47 21.28
N PRO A 12 -3.67 -20.77 21.21
CA PRO A 12 -2.70 -21.86 21.12
C PRO A 12 -1.88 -21.82 19.82
N GLU A 13 -2.48 -21.36 18.71
CA GLU A 13 -1.79 -21.21 17.42
C GLU A 13 -0.69 -20.14 17.47
N ILE A 14 -0.91 -19.03 18.19
CA ILE A 14 0.10 -17.97 18.43
C ILE A 14 1.28 -18.47 19.25
N PHE A 15 1.19 -19.61 19.94
CA PHE A 15 2.29 -20.23 20.71
C PHE A 15 2.88 -21.48 20.06
N ARG A 16 2.35 -21.96 18.94
CA ARG A 16 2.99 -23.07 18.19
C ARG A 16 4.25 -22.56 17.48
N LEU A 17 5.38 -23.19 17.76
CA LEU A 17 6.69 -22.88 17.13
C LEU A 17 6.89 -23.62 15.80
N GLY A 18 5.93 -24.44 15.37
CA GLY A 18 5.99 -25.16 14.10
C GLY A 18 5.79 -24.21 12.92
N LEU A 19 6.78 -24.14 12.03
CA LEU A 19 6.66 -23.46 10.75
C LEU A 19 5.69 -24.26 9.87
N TYR A 20 4.52 -23.71 9.62
CA TYR A 20 3.55 -24.30 8.70
C TYR A 20 4.03 -24.10 7.25
N LYS A 21 4.18 -25.21 6.52
CA LYS A 21 4.63 -25.30 5.11
C LYS A 21 5.77 -24.32 4.76
N PRO A 22 6.99 -24.53 5.28
CA PRO A 22 8.07 -23.53 5.20
C PRO A 22 8.60 -23.26 3.78
N THR A 23 8.32 -24.13 2.81
CA THR A 23 8.82 -24.03 1.43
C THR A 23 7.88 -23.28 0.48
N GLN A 24 6.62 -23.05 0.86
CA GLN A 24 5.60 -22.39 0.04
C GLN A 24 5.26 -20.99 0.59
N GLY A 25 4.97 -20.01 -0.28
CA GLY A 25 4.60 -18.66 0.14
C GLY A 25 5.77 -17.82 0.64
N ARG A 26 7.04 -18.24 0.41
CA ARG A 26 8.21 -17.62 1.06
C ARG A 26 8.37 -16.16 0.67
N ILE A 27 8.24 -15.85 -0.63
CA ILE A 27 8.44 -14.49 -1.13
C ILE A 27 7.34 -13.58 -0.60
N VAL A 28 6.08 -14.01 -0.70
CA VAL A 28 4.93 -13.22 -0.25
C VAL A 28 4.95 -13.00 1.26
N ARG A 29 5.29 -14.02 2.07
CA ARG A 29 5.40 -13.89 3.54
C ARG A 29 6.51 -12.92 3.94
N GLN A 30 7.68 -13.01 3.30
CA GLN A 30 8.78 -12.08 3.56
C GLN A 30 8.42 -10.66 3.10
N ALA A 31 7.77 -10.51 1.94
CA ALA A 31 7.33 -9.21 1.44
C ALA A 31 6.30 -8.56 2.37
N THR A 32 5.30 -9.31 2.86
CA THR A 32 4.33 -8.79 3.84
C THR A 32 5.00 -8.39 5.15
N PHE A 33 5.91 -9.21 5.67
CA PHE A 33 6.67 -8.87 6.88
C PHE A 33 7.48 -7.59 6.69
N ILE A 34 8.23 -7.48 5.59
CA ILE A 34 9.04 -6.30 5.28
C ILE A 34 8.16 -5.06 5.11
N ALA A 35 7.05 -5.16 4.37
CA ALA A 35 6.14 -4.04 4.15
C ALA A 35 5.60 -3.48 5.47
N VAL A 36 5.14 -4.37 6.37
CA VAL A 36 4.61 -3.94 7.67
C VAL A 36 5.74 -3.43 8.59
N ALA A 37 6.94 -4.04 8.54
CA ALA A 37 8.09 -3.55 9.31
C ALA A 37 8.53 -2.15 8.87
N VAL A 38 8.52 -1.86 7.56
CA VAL A 38 8.82 -0.54 7.00
C VAL A 38 7.77 0.48 7.45
N ILE A 39 6.47 0.16 7.33
CA ILE A 39 5.40 1.04 7.81
C ILE A 39 5.55 1.30 9.32
N GLY A 40 5.83 0.25 10.09
CA GLY A 40 6.11 0.36 11.52
C GLY A 40 7.31 1.25 11.82
N ALA A 41 8.38 1.19 11.00
CA ALA A 41 9.57 2.02 11.17
C ALA A 41 9.27 3.50 10.92
N PHE A 42 8.48 3.80 9.90
CA PHE A 42 7.97 5.16 9.66
C PHE A 42 7.10 5.64 10.82
N GLY A 43 6.23 4.78 11.36
CA GLY A 43 5.42 5.08 12.54
C GLY A 43 6.28 5.37 13.78
N ALA A 44 7.31 4.56 14.03
CA ALA A 44 8.24 4.77 15.13
C ALA A 44 9.06 6.07 14.97
N PHE A 45 9.51 6.37 13.75
CA PHE A 45 10.20 7.61 13.42
C PHE A 45 9.30 8.84 13.60
N SER A 46 8.05 8.76 13.16
CA SER A 46 7.07 9.83 13.36
C SER A 46 6.75 10.05 14.84
N LEU A 47 6.65 8.96 15.62
CA LEU A 47 6.40 9.01 17.06
C LEU A 47 7.56 9.64 17.83
N ALA A 48 8.80 9.31 17.48
CA ALA A 48 10.02 9.87 18.08
C ALA A 48 10.14 11.38 17.83
N ASN A 49 9.93 11.82 16.59
CA ASN A 49 10.13 13.22 16.19
C ASN A 49 8.92 14.13 16.43
N GLY A 50 7.73 13.57 16.60
CA GLY A 50 6.51 14.32 16.85
C GLY A 50 6.14 14.33 18.34
N PRO A 51 5.18 13.50 18.79
CA PRO A 51 4.64 13.56 20.15
C PRO A 51 5.67 13.35 21.27
N LEU A 52 6.71 12.53 21.03
CA LEU A 52 7.75 12.26 22.01
C LEU A 52 9.00 13.13 21.82
N GLY A 53 8.98 14.10 20.90
CA GLY A 53 10.12 14.96 20.59
C GLY A 53 10.51 15.91 21.74
N GLY A 54 9.57 16.24 22.63
CA GLY A 54 9.81 17.06 23.82
C GLY A 54 10.16 16.27 25.09
N ALA A 55 10.18 14.94 25.02
CA ALA A 55 10.47 14.07 26.17
C ALA A 55 11.99 13.88 26.38
N SER A 56 12.37 13.21 27.48
CA SER A 56 13.78 12.87 27.72
C SER A 56 14.33 11.94 26.62
N GLN A 57 15.62 12.13 26.28
CA GLN A 57 16.32 11.36 25.23
C GLN A 57 16.09 9.84 25.29
N PRO A 58 16.11 9.19 26.47
CA PRO A 58 15.86 7.75 26.56
C PRO A 58 14.42 7.35 26.21
N VAL A 59 13.44 8.21 26.48
CA VAL A 59 12.02 7.94 26.24
C VAL A 59 11.66 8.18 24.77
N SER A 60 12.18 9.25 24.18
CA SER A 60 11.95 9.62 22.78
C SER A 60 12.43 8.55 21.79
N VAL A 61 13.52 7.85 22.11
CA VAL A 61 14.08 6.78 21.27
C VAL A 61 13.69 5.39 21.76
N GLY A 62 13.65 5.16 23.07
CA GLY A 62 13.42 3.84 23.64
C GLY A 62 11.99 3.33 23.41
N VAL A 63 10.99 4.19 23.58
CA VAL A 63 9.58 3.77 23.43
C VAL A 63 9.26 3.40 21.97
N PRO A 64 9.59 4.21 20.95
CA PRO A 64 9.32 3.84 19.57
C PRO A 64 10.08 2.59 19.12
N LEU A 65 11.32 2.39 19.59
CA LEU A 65 12.11 1.22 19.25
C LEU A 65 11.52 -0.08 19.81
N VAL A 66 11.08 -0.06 21.08
CA VAL A 66 10.42 -1.22 21.70
C VAL A 66 9.10 -1.53 21.00
N LEU A 67 8.30 -0.51 20.68
CA LEU A 67 7.05 -0.69 19.95
C LEU A 67 7.29 -1.27 18.56
N TRP A 68 8.34 -0.82 17.87
CA TRP A 68 8.71 -1.35 16.57
C TRP A 68 9.11 -2.82 16.63
N LEU A 69 9.95 -3.21 17.60
CA LEU A 69 10.34 -4.61 17.80
C LEU A 69 9.16 -5.50 18.19
N ALA A 70 8.28 -5.01 19.07
CA ALA A 70 7.07 -5.72 19.47
C ALA A 70 6.14 -5.93 18.26
N LEU A 71 5.95 -4.90 17.44
CA LEU A 71 5.18 -4.99 16.20
C LEU A 71 5.81 -5.98 15.22
N GLY A 72 7.12 -5.93 15.02
CA GLY A 72 7.85 -6.90 14.19
C GLY A 72 7.64 -8.34 14.68
N TRP A 73 7.75 -8.59 15.98
CA TRP A 73 7.47 -9.90 16.56
C TRP A 73 6.03 -10.37 16.32
N ILE A 74 5.04 -9.51 16.56
CA ILE A 74 3.62 -9.82 16.35
C ILE A 74 3.38 -10.18 14.89
N VAL A 75 3.88 -9.38 13.95
CA VAL A 75 3.71 -9.61 12.51
C VAL A 75 4.35 -10.92 12.09
N PHE A 76 5.56 -11.21 12.57
CA PHE A 76 6.22 -12.50 12.31
C PHE A 76 5.36 -13.68 12.79
N ARG A 77 4.73 -13.58 13.97
CA ARG A 77 3.84 -14.64 14.47
C ARG A 77 2.57 -14.75 13.64
N VAL A 78 1.92 -13.63 13.32
CA VAL A 78 0.66 -13.60 12.56
C VAL A 78 0.84 -14.17 11.15
N VAL A 79 1.88 -13.77 10.43
CA VAL A 79 2.20 -14.26 9.07
C VAL A 79 2.48 -15.77 9.05
N ASN A 80 2.94 -16.33 10.18
CA ASN A 80 3.26 -17.75 10.32
C ASN A 80 2.08 -18.60 10.83
N THR A 81 0.92 -18.00 11.11
CA THR A 81 -0.28 -18.77 11.48
C THR A 81 -0.82 -19.54 10.27
N PRO A 82 -1.43 -20.73 10.45
CA PRO A 82 -1.89 -21.56 9.33
C PRO A 82 -2.86 -20.83 8.40
N ARG A 83 -3.81 -20.06 8.97
CA ARG A 83 -4.81 -19.32 8.19
C ARG A 83 -4.19 -18.22 7.33
N ALA A 84 -3.29 -17.42 7.89
CA ALA A 84 -2.61 -16.38 7.14
C ALA A 84 -1.65 -16.97 6.11
N ALA A 85 -0.93 -18.04 6.46
CA ALA A 85 0.01 -18.70 5.56
C ALA A 85 -0.70 -19.31 4.34
N ASP A 86 -1.81 -20.04 4.53
CA ASP A 86 -2.57 -20.60 3.40
C ASP A 86 -3.15 -19.49 2.50
N PHE A 87 -3.59 -18.36 3.06
CA PHE A 87 -4.00 -17.19 2.27
C PHE A 87 -2.83 -16.59 1.46
N LEU A 88 -1.67 -16.38 2.08
CA LEU A 88 -0.50 -15.81 1.40
C LEU A 88 0.05 -16.73 0.31
N ILE A 89 -0.05 -18.05 0.49
CA ILE A 89 0.26 -19.04 -0.56
C ILE A 89 -0.72 -18.92 -1.73
N ALA A 90 -2.02 -18.75 -1.46
CA ALA A 90 -3.00 -18.52 -2.52
C ALA A 90 -2.71 -17.22 -3.28
N VAL A 91 -2.38 -16.14 -2.58
CA VAL A 91 -1.97 -14.87 -3.21
C VAL A 91 -0.72 -15.05 -4.07
N GLU A 92 0.29 -15.80 -3.62
CA GLU A 92 1.47 -16.13 -4.44
C GLU A 92 1.06 -16.79 -5.76
N SER A 93 0.17 -17.79 -5.69
CA SER A 93 -0.33 -18.48 -6.89
C SER A 93 -1.16 -17.60 -7.82
N GLU A 94 -1.86 -16.58 -7.30
CA GLU A 94 -2.57 -15.60 -8.12
C GLU A 94 -1.60 -14.58 -8.74
N LEU A 95 -0.55 -14.18 -8.02
CA LEU A 95 0.49 -13.29 -8.54
C LEU A 95 1.28 -13.93 -9.67
N GLU A 96 1.52 -15.25 -9.63
CA GLU A 96 2.17 -15.98 -10.72
C GLU A 96 1.35 -15.96 -12.02
N LYS A 97 0.04 -15.77 -11.94
CA LYS A 97 -0.84 -15.64 -13.13
C LYS A 97 -0.79 -14.24 -13.74
N VAL A 98 -0.23 -13.25 -13.04
CA VAL A 98 -0.16 -11.87 -13.54
C VAL A 98 0.92 -11.78 -14.62
N VAL A 99 0.46 -11.61 -15.87
CA VAL A 99 1.34 -11.31 -17.00
C VAL A 99 1.67 -9.82 -17.04
N TRP A 100 2.88 -9.47 -16.61
CA TRP A 100 3.34 -8.08 -16.68
C TRP A 100 3.63 -7.68 -18.13
N PRO A 101 3.06 -6.56 -18.63
CA PRO A 101 3.31 -6.11 -20.00
C PRO A 101 4.79 -5.76 -20.19
N SER A 102 5.29 -6.00 -21.40
CA SER A 102 6.64 -5.55 -21.76
C SER A 102 6.73 -4.02 -21.72
N ARG A 103 7.94 -3.49 -21.47
CA ARG A 103 8.17 -2.04 -21.41
C ARG A 103 7.68 -1.31 -22.67
N THR A 104 7.79 -1.96 -23.84
CA THR A 104 7.32 -1.40 -25.11
C THR A 104 5.79 -1.26 -25.15
N LEU A 105 5.03 -2.25 -24.68
CA LEU A 105 3.58 -2.18 -24.59
C LEU A 105 3.12 -1.07 -23.64
N VAL A 106 3.78 -0.93 -22.48
CA VAL A 106 3.49 0.14 -21.52
C VAL A 106 3.72 1.52 -22.15
N MET A 107 4.84 1.71 -22.84
CA MET A 107 5.14 2.97 -23.53
C MET A 107 4.12 3.26 -24.63
N GLN A 108 3.80 2.28 -25.48
CA GLN A 108 2.81 2.44 -26.56
C GLN A 108 1.44 2.84 -26.02
N SER A 109 0.94 2.14 -24.99
CA SER A 109 -0.35 2.46 -24.37
C SER A 109 -0.37 3.85 -23.73
N THR A 110 0.73 4.25 -23.08
CA THR A 110 0.83 5.57 -22.42
C THR A 110 0.93 6.70 -23.44
N ILE A 111 1.67 6.52 -24.53
CA ILE A 111 1.80 7.51 -25.62
C ILE A 111 0.42 7.78 -26.24
N VAL A 112 -0.38 6.75 -26.49
CA VAL A 112 -1.74 6.92 -27.02
C VAL A 112 -2.58 7.78 -26.08
N VAL A 113 -2.56 7.48 -24.77
CA VAL A 113 -3.30 8.27 -23.78
C VAL A 113 -2.83 9.73 -23.78
N ILE A 114 -1.52 9.98 -23.74
CA ILE A 114 -0.97 11.35 -23.76
C ILE A 114 -1.42 12.11 -25.02
N VAL A 115 -1.31 11.49 -26.20
CA VAL A 115 -1.73 12.10 -27.47
C VAL A 115 -3.22 12.41 -27.46
N THR A 116 -4.07 11.49 -26.99
CA THR A 116 -5.52 11.71 -26.91
C THR A 116 -5.89 12.83 -25.94
N MET A 117 -5.23 12.92 -24.77
CA MET A 117 -5.45 13.99 -23.81
C MET A 117 -4.99 15.35 -24.34
N LEU A 118 -3.85 15.41 -25.03
CA LEU A 118 -3.36 16.63 -25.67
C LEU A 118 -4.30 17.11 -26.78
N PHE A 119 -4.77 16.19 -27.63
CA PHE A 119 -5.72 16.52 -28.70
C PHE A 119 -7.05 17.03 -28.12
N LEU A 120 -7.59 16.37 -27.10
CA LEU A 120 -8.80 16.80 -26.41
C LEU A 120 -8.62 18.18 -25.76
N GLY A 121 -7.48 18.41 -25.09
CA GLY A 121 -7.16 19.70 -24.48
C GLY A 121 -7.06 20.83 -25.51
N LEU A 122 -6.42 20.56 -26.66
CA LEU A 122 -6.34 21.52 -27.76
C LEU A 122 -7.73 21.81 -28.36
N PHE A 123 -8.55 20.78 -28.56
CA PHE A 123 -9.91 20.93 -29.07
C PHE A 123 -10.77 21.79 -28.13
N LEU A 124 -10.77 21.47 -26.83
CA LEU A 124 -11.52 22.26 -25.84
C LEU A 124 -11.02 23.71 -25.80
N SER A 125 -9.70 23.93 -25.81
CA SER A 125 -9.12 25.26 -25.88
C SER A 125 -9.57 26.05 -27.12
N ALA A 126 -9.61 25.39 -28.30
CA ALA A 126 -10.10 26.02 -29.53
C ALA A 126 -11.59 26.41 -29.41
N VAL A 127 -12.41 25.54 -28.83
CA VAL A 127 -13.83 25.80 -28.56
C VAL A 127 -13.98 26.96 -27.57
N ASP A 128 -13.20 27.00 -26.48
CA ASP A 128 -13.19 28.10 -25.52
C ASP A 128 -12.82 29.44 -26.18
N PHE A 129 -11.81 29.46 -27.05
CA PHE A 129 -11.45 30.66 -27.81
C PHE A 129 -12.55 31.10 -28.78
N ALA A 130 -13.19 30.15 -29.47
CA ALA A 130 -14.32 30.44 -30.36
C ALA A 130 -15.50 31.05 -29.60
N TRP A 131 -15.86 30.49 -28.44
CA TRP A 131 -16.91 31.05 -27.58
C TRP A 131 -16.56 32.43 -27.04
N LYS A 132 -15.32 32.64 -26.57
CA LYS A 132 -14.85 33.96 -26.12
C LYS A 132 -14.96 35.01 -27.21
N TRP A 133 -14.51 34.68 -28.43
CA TRP A 133 -14.63 35.57 -29.58
C TRP A 133 -16.10 35.88 -29.91
N PHE A 134 -16.95 34.85 -29.98
CA PHE A 134 -18.37 35.00 -30.28
C PHE A 134 -19.09 35.88 -29.25
N PHE A 135 -18.86 35.67 -27.95
CA PHE A 135 -19.48 36.48 -26.89
C PHE A 135 -18.94 37.92 -26.84
N SER A 136 -17.68 38.15 -27.22
CA SER A 136 -17.12 39.49 -27.38
C SER A 136 -17.82 40.27 -28.50
N VAL A 137 -18.10 39.63 -29.64
CA VAL A 137 -18.84 40.25 -30.77
C VAL A 137 -20.25 40.67 -30.34
N ILE A 138 -20.91 39.86 -29.52
CA ILE A 138 -22.27 40.13 -29.02
C ILE A 138 -22.28 41.23 -27.93
N ARG A 139 -21.12 41.73 -27.47
CA ARG A 139 -20.97 42.67 -26.34
C ARG A 139 -21.60 42.16 -25.03
N PHE A 140 -21.73 40.84 -24.88
CA PHE A 140 -22.20 40.22 -23.65
C PHE A 140 -21.10 40.19 -22.58
N ILE A 141 -19.84 40.11 -23.00
CA ILE A 141 -18.66 40.15 -22.13
C ILE A 141 -17.90 41.43 -22.47
N GLU A 142 -18.06 42.45 -21.63
CA GLU A 142 -17.24 43.66 -21.64
C GLU A 142 -15.91 43.32 -20.95
N TYR A 143 -14.83 43.31 -21.71
CA TYR A 143 -13.46 43.42 -21.19
C TYR A 143 -12.98 44.84 -21.40
#